data_AF-A0A424QDJ6-F1
#
_entry.id   AF-A0A424QDJ6-F1
#
_cell.length_a   1.000
_cell.length_b   1.000
_cell.length_c   1.000
_cell.angle_alpha   90.00
_cell.angle_beta   90.00
_cell.angle_gamma   90.00
#
_symmetry.space_group_name_H-M   'P 1'
#
loop_
_entity.id
_entity.type
_entity.pdbx_description
1 polymer ?
#
loop_
_entity_poly.entity_id
_entity_poly.type
_entity_poly.pdbx_seq_one_letter_code
_entity_poly.pdbx_strand_id
1 'polypeptide(L)'
;MEESSSVQLLIREVLLAGGMIVILIFALYAHTGSMPPLVVVESSSMIHAEDGEVGSIDAGDLVLVHDTSIDSLVTFAEATDKSHRNYGYESHGMEGDVVIYKKNGEATTPIIHRAILRVIPNEVVQATNESECSNDSTFDSEW
;
A
#
# COMPACT_ATOMS: atom_id res chain seq x y z
N MET A 1 -54.87 -4.35 -1.02
CA MET A 1 -53.81 -5.16 -0.38
C MET A 1 -52.69 -5.44 -1.39
N GLU A 2 -52.11 -4.40 -1.99
CA GLU A 2 -51.05 -4.51 -3.02
C GLU A 2 -49.65 -4.07 -2.51
N GLU A 3 -49.56 -3.48 -1.32
CA GLU A 3 -48.28 -3.01 -0.78
C GLU A 3 -47.35 -4.14 -0.32
N SER A 4 -47.89 -5.23 0.25
CA SER A 4 -47.07 -6.29 0.87
C SER A 4 -46.15 -6.99 -0.15
N SER A 5 -46.63 -7.23 -1.38
CA SER A 5 -45.82 -7.86 -2.44
C SER A 5 -44.71 -6.93 -2.93
N SER A 6 -45.00 -5.64 -3.10
CA SER A 6 -44.04 -4.64 -3.54
C SER A 6 -42.92 -4.43 -2.51
N VAL A 7 -43.29 -4.37 -1.22
CA VAL A 7 -42.31 -4.25 -0.11
C VAL A 7 -41.44 -5.49 0.02
N GLN A 8 -42.00 -6.70 -0.14
CA GLN A 8 -41.22 -7.94 -0.10
C GLN A 8 -40.23 -8.04 -1.28
N LEU A 9 -40.61 -7.58 -2.47
CA LEU A 9 -39.71 -7.52 -3.62
C LEU A 9 -38.57 -6.54 -3.37
N LEU A 10 -38.86 -5.34 -2.86
CA LEU A 10 -37.84 -4.35 -2.51
C LEU A 10 -36.85 -4.87 -1.47
N ILE A 11 -37.34 -5.50 -0.39
CA ILE A 11 -36.46 -6.09 0.64
C ILE A 11 -35.55 -7.16 0.04
N ARG A 12 -36.09 -8.03 -0.83
CA ARG A 12 -35.31 -9.06 -1.51
C ARG A 12 -34.24 -8.46 -2.40
N GLU A 13 -34.57 -7.44 -3.19
CA GLU A 13 -33.62 -6.77 -4.07
C GLU A 13 -32.51 -6.06 -3.28
N VAL A 14 -32.86 -5.37 -2.20
CA VAL A 14 -31.89 -4.73 -1.29
C VAL A 14 -30.98 -5.76 -0.64
N LEU A 15 -31.52 -6.91 -0.21
CA LEU A 15 -30.71 -8.00 0.36
C LEU A 15 -29.78 -8.63 -0.66
N LEU A 16 -30.24 -8.83 -1.90
CA LEU A 16 -29.40 -9.38 -2.97
C LEU A 16 -28.29 -8.41 -3.37
N ALA A 17 -28.62 -7.13 -3.55
CA ALA A 17 -27.65 -6.09 -3.90
C ALA A 17 -26.65 -5.88 -2.76
N GLY A 18 -27.12 -5.75 -1.51
CA GLY A 18 -26.27 -5.62 -0.34
C GLY A 18 -25.40 -6.84 -0.11
N GLY A 19 -25.97 -8.05 -0.26
CA GLY A 19 -25.24 -9.30 -0.16
C GLY A 19 -24.13 -9.42 -1.19
N MET A 20 -24.38 -9.00 -2.44
CA MET A 20 -23.37 -8.95 -3.49
C MET A 20 -22.22 -8.02 -3.11
N ILE A 21 -22.52 -6.80 -2.63
CA ILE A 21 -21.50 -5.83 -2.21
C ILE A 21 -20.65 -6.40 -1.07
N VAL A 22 -21.28 -7.00 -0.06
CA VAL A 22 -20.58 -7.62 1.08
C VAL A 22 -19.66 -8.74 0.62
N ILE A 23 -20.13 -9.61 -0.28
CA ILE A 23 -19.30 -10.70 -0.83
C ILE A 23 -18.10 -10.14 -1.59
N LEU A 24 -18.28 -9.08 -2.38
CA LEU A 24 -17.18 -8.44 -3.12
C LEU A 24 -16.15 -7.81 -2.18
N ILE A 25 -16.60 -7.03 -1.19
CA ILE A 25 -15.69 -6.41 -0.20
C ILE A 25 -14.97 -7.48 0.60
N PHE A 26 -15.67 -8.54 1.03
CA PHE A 26 -15.07 -9.63 1.78
C PHE A 26 -14.05 -10.41 0.94
N ALA A 27 -14.34 -10.68 -0.33
CA ALA A 27 -13.40 -11.32 -1.24
C ALA A 27 -12.15 -10.48 -1.46
N LEU A 28 -12.31 -9.17 -1.67
CA LEU A 28 -11.19 -8.23 -1.79
C LEU A 28 -10.38 -8.19 -0.50
N TYR A 29 -11.02 -8.05 0.66
CA TYR A 29 -10.34 -8.04 1.95
C TYR A 29 -9.54 -9.34 2.18
N ALA A 30 -10.16 -10.50 1.94
CA ALA A 30 -9.51 -11.79 2.09
C ALA A 30 -8.31 -11.97 1.14
N HIS A 31 -8.34 -11.37 -0.05
CA HIS A 31 -7.24 -11.45 -1.00
C HIS A 31 -6.12 -10.43 -0.72
N THR A 32 -6.47 -9.23 -0.27
CA THR A 32 -5.54 -8.10 -0.19
C THR A 32 -4.92 -7.95 1.21
N GLY A 33 -5.56 -8.49 2.26
CA GLY A 33 -5.09 -8.40 3.64
C GLY A 33 -5.21 -7.01 4.28
N SER A 34 -5.49 -5.97 3.49
CA SER A 34 -5.56 -4.58 3.93
C SER A 34 -6.97 -3.99 3.82
N MET A 35 -7.27 -3.01 4.67
CA MET A 35 -8.50 -2.22 4.62
C MET A 35 -8.19 -0.72 4.76
N PRO A 36 -8.68 0.15 3.86
CA PRO A 36 -9.47 -0.14 2.65
C PRO A 36 -8.62 -0.79 1.52
N PRO A 37 -9.14 -1.81 0.81
CA PRO A 37 -8.36 -2.54 -0.19
C PRO A 37 -8.11 -1.76 -1.48
N LEU A 38 -8.89 -0.70 -1.72
CA LEU A 38 -8.88 0.10 -2.94
C LEU A 38 -8.71 1.56 -2.55
N VAL A 39 -7.65 2.17 -3.07
CA VAL A 39 -7.30 3.58 -2.84
C VAL A 39 -7.08 4.29 -4.16
N VAL A 40 -7.34 5.59 -4.18
CA VAL A 40 -7.15 6.44 -5.36
C VAL A 40 -5.87 7.24 -5.17
N VAL A 41 -5.05 7.30 -6.22
CA VAL A 41 -3.80 8.08 -6.20
C VAL A 41 -4.11 9.55 -6.47
N GLU A 42 -3.89 10.41 -5.47
CA GLU A 42 -4.17 11.85 -5.59
C GLU A 42 -3.04 12.65 -6.24
N SER A 43 -1.80 12.15 -6.25
CA SER A 43 -0.63 12.93 -6.68
C SER A 43 0.15 12.32 -7.84
N SER A 44 0.50 13.17 -8.81
CA SER A 44 1.32 12.89 -9.99
C SER A 44 2.82 12.67 -9.72
N SER A 45 3.21 12.21 -8.53
CA SER A 45 4.63 12.06 -8.15
C SER A 45 5.31 10.79 -8.70
N MET A 46 4.53 9.85 -9.24
CA MET A 46 5.01 8.60 -9.84
C MET A 46 4.93 8.56 -11.38
N ILE A 47 4.76 9.71 -12.02
CA ILE A 47 4.74 9.80 -13.49
C ILE A 47 6.17 9.69 -14.01
N HIS A 48 6.47 8.65 -14.78
CA HIS A 48 7.79 8.42 -15.39
C HIS A 48 7.87 8.89 -16.87
N ALA A 49 6.74 9.20 -17.51
CA ALA A 49 6.67 9.74 -18.88
C ALA A 49 5.46 10.69 -19.08
N GLU A 50 5.59 11.73 -19.90
CA GLU A 50 4.53 12.76 -20.11
C GLU A 50 3.21 12.21 -20.67
N ASP A 51 3.24 11.05 -21.37
CA ASP A 51 2.06 10.43 -22.00
C ASP A 51 1.53 9.18 -21.26
N GLY A 52 2.10 8.86 -20.08
CA GLY A 52 1.76 7.65 -19.32
C GLY A 52 2.33 6.38 -19.97
N GLU A 53 2.92 5.49 -19.16
CA GLU A 53 3.43 4.20 -19.61
C GLU A 53 2.58 3.07 -19.05
N VAL A 54 2.29 2.05 -19.85
CA VAL A 54 1.58 0.85 -19.39
C VAL A 54 2.40 0.17 -18.30
N GLY A 55 1.93 0.29 -17.05
CA GLY A 55 2.62 -0.24 -15.87
C GLY A 55 3.11 0.83 -14.89
N SER A 56 3.15 2.10 -15.29
CA SER A 56 3.36 3.22 -14.36
C SER A 56 2.09 3.52 -13.56
N ILE A 57 2.25 4.16 -12.40
CA ILE A 57 1.12 4.60 -11.55
C ILE A 57 0.86 6.08 -11.85
N ASP A 58 -0.30 6.37 -12.45
CA ASP A 58 -0.71 7.72 -12.80
C ASP A 58 -1.70 8.29 -11.77
N ALA A 59 -1.83 9.62 -11.75
CA ALA A 59 -2.79 10.29 -10.89
C ALA A 59 -4.23 9.96 -11.33
N GLY A 60 -5.07 9.51 -10.40
CA GLY A 60 -6.42 9.03 -10.66
C GLY A 60 -6.55 7.51 -10.81
N ASP A 61 -5.44 6.75 -10.77
CA ASP A 61 -5.49 5.30 -10.79
C ASP A 61 -6.04 4.71 -9.50
N LEU A 62 -6.73 3.58 -9.66
CA LEU A 62 -7.21 2.72 -8.59
C LEU A 62 -6.16 1.66 -8.32
N VAL A 63 -5.47 1.76 -7.18
CA VAL A 63 -4.46 0.78 -6.78
C VAL A 63 -4.99 -0.14 -5.69
N LEU A 64 -4.64 -1.42 -5.80
CA LEU A 64 -4.98 -2.44 -4.82
C LEU A 64 -3.79 -2.64 -3.87
N VAL A 65 -4.00 -2.39 -2.58
CA VAL A 65 -2.90 -2.33 -1.60
C VAL A 65 -2.68 -3.68 -0.94
N HIS A 66 -1.64 -4.42 -1.30
CA HIS A 66 -1.36 -5.71 -0.67
C HIS A 66 -0.59 -5.57 0.64
N ASP A 67 -1.02 -6.28 1.68
CA ASP A 67 -0.24 -6.45 2.90
C ASP A 67 0.82 -7.53 2.68
N THR A 68 2.05 -7.10 2.42
CA THR A 68 3.19 -7.98 2.16
C THR A 68 4.27 -7.74 3.20
N SER A 69 4.93 -8.81 3.67
CA SER A 69 6.00 -8.69 4.65
C SER A 69 7.22 -7.96 4.08
N ILE A 70 7.82 -7.11 4.91
CA ILE A 70 9.01 -6.29 4.58
C ILE A 70 10.18 -7.18 4.11
N ASP A 71 10.26 -8.43 4.56
CA ASP A 71 11.33 -9.38 4.19
C ASP A 71 11.31 -9.82 2.72
N SER A 72 10.18 -9.68 2.03
CA SER A 72 10.04 -10.06 0.62
C SER A 72 10.28 -8.91 -0.35
N LEU A 73 10.53 -7.72 0.18
CA LEU A 73 10.72 -6.50 -0.61
C LEU A 73 12.07 -6.48 -1.30
N VAL A 74 12.07 -6.11 -2.57
CA VAL A 74 13.29 -5.91 -3.37
C VAL A 74 13.52 -4.42 -3.57
N THR A 75 14.65 -3.92 -3.11
CA THR A 75 15.02 -2.51 -3.29
C THR A 75 15.61 -2.25 -4.68
N PHE A 76 15.57 -0.98 -5.13
CA PHE A 76 16.17 -0.57 -6.39
C PHE A 76 17.65 -0.95 -6.50
N ALA A 77 18.41 -0.80 -5.40
CA ALA A 77 19.81 -1.19 -5.36
C ALA A 77 20.01 -2.70 -5.55
N GLU A 78 19.19 -3.54 -4.91
CA GLU A 78 19.24 -5.00 -5.04
C GLU A 78 18.81 -5.48 -6.43
N ALA A 79 17.91 -4.75 -7.08
CA ALA A 79 17.46 -5.05 -8.43
C ALA A 79 18.44 -4.58 -9.53
N THR A 80 19.25 -3.56 -9.24
CA THR A 80 20.25 -3.03 -10.20
C THR A 80 21.63 -3.68 -10.04
N ASP A 81 21.91 -4.32 -8.91
CA ASP A 81 23.18 -5.00 -8.65
C ASP A 81 23.28 -6.34 -9.40
N LYS A 82 24.20 -6.42 -10.38
CA LYS A 82 24.49 -7.62 -11.18
C LYS A 82 24.92 -8.83 -10.36
N SER A 83 25.44 -8.62 -9.15
CA SER A 83 25.88 -9.68 -8.26
C SER A 83 24.76 -10.22 -7.37
N HIS A 84 23.63 -9.51 -7.31
CA HIS A 84 22.50 -9.87 -6.48
C HIS A 84 21.53 -10.83 -7.20
N ARG A 85 20.82 -11.67 -6.44
CA ARG A 85 19.91 -12.68 -7.03
C ARG A 85 18.68 -12.09 -7.71
N ASN A 86 18.32 -10.87 -7.32
CA ASN A 86 17.14 -10.16 -7.82
C ASN A 86 17.48 -9.19 -8.96
N TYR A 87 18.66 -9.32 -9.56
CA TYR A 87 19.09 -8.47 -10.67
C TYR A 87 18.07 -8.50 -11.83
N GLY A 88 17.63 -7.32 -12.27
CA GLY A 88 16.63 -7.14 -13.33
C GLY A 88 15.18 -7.33 -12.88
N TYR A 89 14.92 -7.35 -11.57
CA TYR A 89 13.55 -7.33 -11.05
C TYR A 89 12.94 -5.93 -11.20
N GLU A 90 11.83 -5.83 -11.90
CA GLU A 90 11.13 -4.57 -12.18
C GLU A 90 9.71 -4.61 -11.62
N SER A 91 9.31 -3.50 -10.99
CA SER A 91 7.95 -3.26 -10.53
C SER A 91 7.52 -1.86 -10.94
N HIS A 92 6.35 -1.79 -11.58
CA HIS A 92 5.78 -0.55 -12.10
C HIS A 92 6.73 0.26 -13.01
N GLY A 93 7.33 -0.41 -14.00
CA GLY A 93 8.12 0.22 -15.08
C GLY A 93 9.59 0.55 -14.75
N MET A 94 10.06 0.31 -13.53
CA MET A 94 11.49 0.44 -13.17
C MET A 94 11.89 -0.62 -12.15
N GLU A 95 13.20 -0.75 -11.91
CA GLU A 95 13.77 -1.74 -11.00
C GLU A 95 13.31 -1.55 -9.54
N GLY A 96 13.15 -2.64 -8.81
CA GLY A 96 12.75 -2.64 -7.39
C GLY A 96 11.26 -2.36 -7.14
N ASP A 97 10.83 -2.53 -5.89
CA ASP A 97 9.43 -2.45 -5.48
C ASP A 97 8.96 -1.03 -5.10
N VAL A 98 7.65 -0.82 -5.27
CA VAL A 98 6.93 0.37 -4.78
C VAL A 98 6.19 0.00 -3.49
N VAL A 99 6.38 0.82 -2.45
CA VAL A 99 5.75 0.62 -1.15
C VAL A 99 4.84 1.77 -0.78
N ILE A 100 3.80 1.41 -0.02
CA ILE A 100 2.86 2.33 0.59
C ILE A 100 3.10 2.29 2.10
N TYR A 101 3.35 3.44 2.71
CA TYR A 101 3.62 3.53 4.15
C TYR A 101 2.90 4.73 4.78
N LYS A 102 2.66 4.62 6.09
CA LYS A 102 2.11 5.72 6.89
C LYS A 102 3.25 6.56 7.43
N LYS A 103 3.13 7.88 7.33
CA LYS A 103 4.10 8.80 7.91
C LYS A 103 3.97 8.76 9.44
N ASN A 104 5.02 8.35 10.14
CA ASN A 104 5.12 8.37 11.61
C ASN A 104 3.97 7.63 12.35
N GLY A 105 3.39 6.59 11.74
CA GLY A 105 2.23 5.90 12.33
C GLY A 105 0.95 6.75 12.44
N GLU A 106 0.93 7.96 11.88
CA GLU A 106 -0.26 8.81 11.89
C GLU A 106 -1.34 8.29 10.94
N ALA A 107 -2.61 8.51 11.29
CA ALA A 107 -3.77 8.18 10.45
C ALA A 107 -3.99 9.21 9.31
N THR A 108 -2.90 9.73 8.76
CA THR A 108 -2.90 10.69 7.64
C THR A 108 -2.86 9.94 6.30
N THR A 109 -3.11 10.63 5.19
CA THR A 109 -3.01 10.07 3.83
C THR A 109 -1.69 9.32 3.66
N PRO A 110 -1.72 8.02 3.29
CA PRO A 110 -0.53 7.22 3.10
C PRO A 110 0.29 7.73 1.91
N ILE A 111 1.60 7.49 1.95
CA ILE A 111 2.56 7.94 0.94
C ILE A 111 3.03 6.73 0.14
N ILE A 112 3.18 6.91 -1.18
CA ILE A 112 3.64 5.88 -2.11
C ILE A 112 5.02 6.29 -2.64
N HIS A 113 6.04 5.45 -2.42
CA HIS A 113 7.39 5.67 -2.96
C HIS A 113 8.09 4.36 -3.31
N ARG A 114 9.09 4.45 -4.19
CA ARG A 114 9.96 3.33 -4.53
C ARG A 114 10.99 3.10 -3.44
N ALA A 115 11.18 1.85 -3.04
CA ALA A 115 12.19 1.50 -2.07
C ALA A 115 13.58 1.49 -2.71
N ILE A 116 14.48 2.39 -2.26
CA ILE A 116 15.78 2.56 -2.90
C ILE A 116 16.85 1.65 -2.29
N LEU A 117 16.94 1.62 -0.95
CA LEU A 117 17.97 0.92 -0.18
C LEU A 117 17.37 0.40 1.13
N ARG A 118 17.86 -0.76 1.57
CA ARG A 118 17.58 -1.28 2.91
C ARG A 118 18.75 -0.93 3.84
N VAL A 119 18.47 -0.12 4.86
CA VAL A 119 19.46 0.26 5.87
C VAL A 119 19.32 -0.66 7.08
N ILE A 120 20.41 -1.33 7.45
CA ILE A 120 20.48 -2.12 8.68
C ILE A 120 21.27 -1.27 9.70
N PRO A 121 20.66 -0.86 10.82
CA PRO A 121 21.38 -0.09 11.83
C PRO A 121 22.51 -0.93 12.40
N ASN A 122 23.70 -0.34 12.50
CA ASN A 122 24.87 -1.00 13.08
C ASN A 122 24.76 -1.11 14.60
N GLU A 123 24.13 -0.13 15.25
CA GLU A 123 23.91 -0.07 16.68
C GLU A 123 22.55 0.56 16.98
N VAL A 124 21.82 -0.03 17.94
CA VAL A 124 20.56 0.50 18.46
C VAL A 124 20.77 0.87 19.93
N VAL A 125 20.52 2.14 20.27
CA VAL A 125 20.62 2.63 21.65
C VAL A 125 19.21 2.76 22.19
N GLN A 126 18.92 2.12 23.33
CA GLN A 126 17.61 2.29 23.98
C GLN A 126 17.49 3.71 24.55
N ALA A 127 16.38 4.38 24.24
CA ALA A 127 16.09 5.69 24.79
C ALA A 127 15.91 5.55 26.32
N THR A 128 16.84 6.11 27.09
CA THR A 128 16.78 6.10 28.56
C THR A 128 15.87 7.21 29.10
N ASN A 129 15.59 8.26 28.30
CA ASN A 129 14.61 9.33 28.54
C ASN A 129 14.09 9.90 27.20
N GLU A 130 12.79 10.17 27.07
CA GLU A 130 12.12 10.66 25.84
C GLU A 130 12.69 11.98 25.26
N SER A 131 13.50 12.72 26.02
CA SER A 131 14.01 14.03 25.64
C SER A 131 15.48 14.05 25.23
N GLU A 132 16.19 12.92 25.26
CA GLU A 132 17.64 12.87 25.11
C GLU A 132 18.09 11.90 24.01
N CYS A 133 17.38 11.92 22.89
CA CYS A 133 17.97 11.50 21.63
C CYS A 133 19.05 12.53 21.26
N SER A 134 20.29 12.09 21.05
CA SER A 134 21.33 12.95 20.47
C SER A 134 20.86 13.42 19.09
N ASN A 135 21.25 14.61 18.64
CA ASN A 135 20.76 15.21 17.38
C ASN A 135 20.97 14.33 16.12
N ASP A 136 21.81 13.30 16.21
CA ASP A 136 22.09 12.32 15.15
C ASP A 136 21.30 11.00 15.28
N SER A 137 20.35 10.90 16.22
CA SER A 137 19.51 9.71 16.40
C SER A 137 18.09 9.94 15.90
N THR A 138 17.56 8.96 15.17
CA THR A 138 16.16 8.94 14.70
C THR A 138 15.37 7.98 15.59
N PHE A 139 14.20 8.43 16.05
CA PHE A 139 13.30 7.63 16.88
C PHE A 139 12.42 6.74 16.00
N ASP A 140 12.31 5.47 16.35
CA ASP A 140 11.38 4.51 15.75
C ASP A 140 10.62 3.82 16.88
N SER A 141 9.31 4.07 16.97
CA SER A 141 8.45 3.50 18.01
C SER A 141 7.92 2.11 17.69
N GLU A 142 8.17 1.58 16.48
CA GLU A 142 7.51 0.37 15.97
C GLU A 142 8.43 -0.87 15.88
N TRP A 143 9.52 -0.89 16.65
CA TRP A 143 10.26 -2.12 16.96
C TRP A 143 9.88 -2.70 18.34
#